data_AF-A0A7S3MA47-F1
#
_entry.id   AF-A0A7S3MA47-F1
#
_cell.length_a   1.000
_cell.length_b   1.000
_cell.length_c   1.000
_cell.angle_alpha   90.00
_cell.angle_beta   90.00
_cell.angle_gamma   90.00
#
_symmetry.space_group_name_H-M   'P 1'
#
loop_
_entity.id
_entity.type
_entity.pdbx_description
1 polymer ?
#
loop_
_entity_poly.entity_id
_entity_poly.type
_entity_poly.pdbx_seq_one_letter_code
_entity_poly.pdbx_strand_id
1 'polypeptide(L)'
;AGAGGGGAGVARSPAKASTVAEMRKAADQVSSQPEVYSIVSRLSFVQTRKQGESQPLYYMACQESKPGTSFPCNKRVGEDGFCAACNRAGRAVPRLNLRCKFSDFGDSAWMTTFNEAAQRVLDASAEETQALEAGAGGREALEASIRRRYFQEPLQVTVRARLESYNGELRSSTTCVDARPVNRGAH
;
A
#
# COMPACT_ATOMS: atom_id res chain seq x y z
N ALA A 1 5.60 -10.40 -32.31
CA ALA A 1 4.62 -9.35 -32.06
C ALA A 1 3.45 -9.96 -31.29
N GLY A 2 3.39 -9.79 -29.97
CA GLY A 2 2.33 -10.34 -29.12
C GLY A 2 1.57 -9.18 -28.49
N ALA A 3 0.31 -9.02 -28.89
CA ALA A 3 -0.58 -7.95 -28.44
C ALA A 3 -0.95 -8.14 -26.96
N GLY A 4 -0.74 -7.09 -26.17
CA GLY A 4 -1.13 -7.01 -24.76
C GLY A 4 -2.65 -6.96 -24.60
N GLY A 5 -3.19 -7.88 -23.82
CA GLY A 5 -4.58 -7.86 -23.37
C GLY A 5 -4.77 -6.88 -22.22
N GLY A 6 -5.23 -5.67 -22.54
CA GLY A 6 -5.68 -4.69 -21.56
C GLY A 6 -6.90 -5.20 -20.82
N GLY A 7 -6.80 -5.36 -19.50
CA GLY A 7 -7.92 -5.71 -18.65
C GLY A 7 -9.02 -4.64 -18.73
N ALA A 8 -10.25 -5.09 -18.95
CA ALA A 8 -11.45 -4.27 -18.96
C ALA A 8 -11.53 -3.46 -17.66
N GLY A 9 -11.24 -2.16 -17.76
CA GLY A 9 -11.40 -1.23 -16.67
C GLY A 9 -12.87 -0.99 -16.42
N VAL A 10 -13.36 -1.38 -15.25
CA VAL A 10 -14.48 -0.67 -14.62
C VAL A 10 -14.12 0.81 -14.69
N ALA A 11 -14.95 1.61 -15.35
CA ALA A 11 -14.73 3.05 -15.49
C ALA A 11 -14.55 3.63 -14.08
N ARG A 12 -13.29 3.87 -13.69
CA ARG A 12 -12.96 4.48 -12.42
C ARG A 12 -13.46 5.91 -12.52
N SER A 13 -14.39 6.29 -11.65
CA SER A 13 -14.67 7.71 -11.44
C SER A 13 -13.33 8.43 -11.26
N PRO A 14 -13.10 9.55 -11.95
CA PRO A 14 -11.83 10.26 -11.88
C PRO A 14 -11.55 10.60 -10.42
N ALA A 15 -10.33 10.30 -9.96
CA ALA A 15 -9.94 10.59 -8.60
C ALA A 15 -10.05 12.10 -8.34
N LYS A 16 -10.73 12.50 -7.26
CA LYS A 16 -10.93 13.91 -6.90
C LYS A 16 -9.58 14.52 -6.50
N ALA A 17 -9.10 15.52 -7.22
CA ALA A 17 -7.91 16.27 -6.80
C ALA A 17 -8.20 16.96 -5.47
N SER A 18 -7.31 16.79 -4.48
CA SER A 18 -7.53 17.29 -3.12
C SER A 18 -6.23 17.40 -2.33
N THR A 19 -6.25 18.18 -1.26
CA THR A 19 -5.19 18.19 -0.23
C THR A 19 -5.38 17.05 0.79
N VAL A 20 -4.36 16.77 1.60
CA VAL A 20 -4.47 15.84 2.72
C VAL A 20 -5.55 16.31 3.71
N ALA A 21 -5.60 17.60 4.00
CA ALA A 21 -6.55 18.19 4.94
C ALA A 21 -8.01 17.99 4.48
N GLU A 22 -8.29 18.29 3.21
CA GLU A 22 -9.62 18.11 2.60
C GLU A 22 -10.01 16.64 2.52
N MET A 23 -9.11 15.76 2.08
CA MET A 23 -9.38 14.33 2.02
C MET A 23 -9.69 13.77 3.41
N ARG A 24 -9.00 14.18 4.47
CA ARG A 24 -9.31 13.73 5.84
C ARG A 24 -10.73 14.13 6.25
N LYS A 25 -11.09 15.40 6.06
CA LYS A 25 -12.44 15.91 6.37
C LYS A 25 -13.51 15.15 5.58
N ALA A 26 -13.28 14.90 4.29
CA ALA A 26 -14.20 14.16 3.45
C ALA A 26 -14.28 12.67 3.84
N ALA A 27 -13.15 12.04 4.19
CA ALA A 27 -13.08 10.65 4.61
C ALA A 27 -13.91 10.36 5.86
N ASP A 28 -14.00 11.32 6.79
CA ASP A 28 -14.84 11.22 8.00
C ASP A 28 -16.34 11.30 7.70
N GLN A 29 -16.71 11.81 6.51
CA GLN A 29 -18.09 11.92 6.04
C GLN A 29 -18.43 10.87 4.98
N VAL A 30 -17.50 9.95 4.67
CA VAL A 30 -17.73 8.92 3.66
C VAL A 30 -18.92 8.06 4.07
N SER A 31 -19.85 7.93 3.13
CA SER A 31 -21.04 7.10 3.27
C SER A 31 -20.74 5.64 2.88
N SER A 32 -21.75 4.90 2.44
CA SER A 32 -21.59 3.51 2.01
C SER A 32 -20.73 3.33 0.76
N GLN A 33 -20.60 4.36 -0.08
CA GLN A 33 -19.81 4.30 -1.31
C GLN A 33 -18.37 4.79 -1.07
N PRO A 34 -17.34 4.00 -1.48
CA PRO A 34 -15.96 4.45 -1.40
C PRO A 34 -15.70 5.68 -2.26
N GLU A 35 -14.94 6.62 -1.73
CA GLU A 35 -14.45 7.79 -2.46
C GLU A 35 -12.98 7.64 -2.83
N VAL A 36 -12.58 8.21 -3.97
CA VAL A 36 -11.20 8.15 -4.46
C VAL A 36 -10.67 9.57 -4.66
N TYR A 37 -9.51 9.85 -4.09
CA TYR A 37 -8.82 11.14 -4.13
C TYR A 37 -7.45 11.00 -4.77
N SER A 38 -6.97 12.07 -5.40
CA SER A 38 -5.60 12.21 -5.91
C SER A 38 -4.93 13.37 -5.18
N ILE A 39 -3.89 13.08 -4.42
CA ILE A 39 -3.22 14.05 -3.54
C ILE A 39 -1.75 14.13 -3.92
N VAL A 40 -1.21 15.34 -4.04
CA VAL A 40 0.25 15.53 -4.14
C VAL A 40 0.80 15.69 -2.72
N SER A 41 1.61 14.74 -2.28
CA SER A 41 2.15 14.72 -0.91
C SER A 41 3.54 14.09 -0.88
N ARG A 42 4.21 14.13 0.27
CA ARG A 42 5.49 13.45 0.50
C ARG A 42 5.32 12.35 1.52
N LEU A 43 6.08 11.26 1.37
CA LEU A 43 6.23 10.27 2.45
C LEU A 43 6.92 10.96 3.63
N SER A 44 6.24 11.05 4.76
CA SER A 44 6.80 11.67 5.98
C SER A 44 7.28 10.64 7.00
N PHE A 45 6.63 9.47 7.03
CA PHE A 45 6.93 8.42 7.98
C PHE A 45 6.37 7.06 7.52
N VAL A 46 6.98 5.97 7.95
CA VAL A 46 6.42 4.60 7.86
C VAL A 46 6.41 4.01 9.26
N GLN A 47 5.27 3.50 9.71
CA GLN A 47 5.16 2.88 11.03
C GLN A 47 5.93 1.56 11.06
N THR A 48 7.14 1.57 11.61
CA THR A 48 7.97 0.37 11.81
C THR A 48 7.82 -0.23 13.20
N ARG A 49 7.19 0.51 14.13
CA ARG A 49 6.91 0.07 15.49
C ARG A 49 5.48 0.42 15.91
N LYS A 50 4.88 -0.44 16.74
CA LYS A 50 3.57 -0.20 17.37
C LYS A 50 3.65 -0.71 18.79
N GLN A 51 3.35 0.16 19.77
CA GLN A 51 3.43 -0.17 21.20
C GLN A 51 4.81 -0.73 21.62
N GLY A 52 5.89 -0.20 21.03
CA GLY A 52 7.27 -0.64 21.31
C GLY A 52 7.76 -1.82 20.49
N GLU A 53 6.85 -2.62 19.91
CA GLU A 53 7.20 -3.81 19.13
C GLU A 53 7.46 -3.49 17.65
N SER A 54 8.47 -4.16 17.08
CA SER A 54 8.74 -4.11 15.64
C SER A 54 7.53 -4.64 14.87
N GLN A 55 7.02 -3.86 13.93
CA GLN A 55 5.94 -4.26 13.06
C GLN A 55 6.49 -4.97 11.82
N PRO A 56 5.94 -6.14 11.44
CA PRO A 56 6.26 -6.75 10.15
C PRO A 56 5.85 -5.82 9.01
N LEU A 57 6.79 -5.49 8.13
CA LEU A 57 6.55 -4.61 6.97
C LEU A 57 6.05 -5.38 5.73
N TYR A 58 6.18 -6.70 5.77
CA TYR A 58 5.68 -7.61 4.74
C TYR A 58 5.05 -8.86 5.37
N TYR A 59 4.37 -9.63 4.53
CA TYR A 59 3.88 -10.97 4.86
C TYR A 59 4.05 -11.91 3.67
N MET A 60 4.15 -13.21 3.94
CA MET A 60 4.20 -14.21 2.88
C MET A 60 2.79 -14.46 2.33
N ALA A 61 2.66 -14.43 1.01
CA ALA A 61 1.39 -14.56 0.31
C ALA A 61 1.41 -15.70 -0.71
N CYS A 62 0.37 -16.53 -0.69
CA CYS A 62 0.19 -17.66 -1.60
C CYS A 62 0.12 -17.21 -3.07
N GLN A 63 0.87 -17.89 -3.94
CA GLN A 63 0.91 -17.66 -5.38
C GLN A 63 0.14 -18.70 -6.21
N GLU A 64 -0.72 -19.49 -5.57
CA GLU A 64 -1.52 -20.48 -6.29
C GLU A 64 -2.48 -19.78 -7.28
N SER A 65 -2.47 -20.25 -8.52
CA SER A 65 -3.41 -19.82 -9.56
C SER A 65 -4.81 -20.30 -9.22
N LYS A 66 -5.81 -19.41 -9.27
CA LYS A 66 -7.20 -19.78 -9.05
C LYS A 66 -7.92 -20.01 -10.38
N PRO A 67 -8.69 -21.09 -10.54
CA PRO A 67 -9.52 -21.29 -11.72
C PRO A 67 -10.46 -20.11 -11.94
N GLY A 68 -10.54 -19.61 -13.17
CA GLY A 68 -11.45 -18.52 -13.55
C GLY A 68 -10.96 -17.11 -13.19
N THR A 69 -9.75 -16.94 -12.64
CA THR A 69 -9.15 -15.61 -12.43
C THR A 69 -7.73 -15.56 -12.95
N SER A 70 -7.34 -14.45 -13.58
CA SER A 70 -5.96 -14.20 -13.99
C SER A 70 -5.02 -13.85 -12.83
N PHE A 71 -5.55 -13.72 -11.61
CA PHE A 71 -4.81 -13.29 -10.43
C PHE A 71 -4.50 -14.47 -9.49
N PRO A 72 -3.31 -14.49 -8.85
CA PRO A 72 -2.98 -15.50 -7.85
C PRO A 72 -3.79 -15.29 -6.55
N CYS A 73 -3.78 -16.30 -5.68
CA CYS A 73 -4.56 -16.33 -4.44
C CYS A 73 -4.31 -15.14 -3.49
N ASN A 74 -3.05 -14.74 -3.28
CA ASN A 74 -2.59 -13.63 -2.44
C ASN A 74 -3.00 -13.68 -0.95
N LYS A 75 -3.53 -14.81 -0.47
CA LYS A 75 -3.83 -15.00 0.96
C LYS A 75 -2.53 -15.13 1.75
N ARG A 76 -2.50 -14.54 2.94
CA ARG A 76 -1.37 -14.67 3.88
C ARG A 76 -1.19 -16.13 4.25
N VAL A 77 0.05 -16.59 4.25
CA VAL A 77 0.47 -17.94 4.66
C VAL A 77 1.55 -17.86 5.74
N GLY A 78 1.72 -18.94 6.49
CA GLY A 78 2.79 -19.09 7.47
C GLY A 78 4.13 -19.44 6.80
N GLU A 79 5.13 -19.74 7.63
CA GLU A 79 6.46 -20.16 7.19
C GLU A 79 6.44 -21.52 6.46
N ASP A 80 5.47 -22.36 6.79
CA ASP A 80 5.22 -23.65 6.13
C ASP A 80 4.65 -23.51 4.70
N GLY A 81 4.28 -22.29 4.29
CA GLY A 81 3.69 -22.00 3.00
C GLY A 81 2.28 -22.58 2.82
N PHE A 82 1.63 -23.08 3.88
CA PHE A 82 0.29 -23.66 3.80
C PHE A 82 -0.77 -22.58 3.65
N CYS A 83 -1.57 -22.69 2.58
CA CYS A 83 -2.66 -21.77 2.30
C CYS A 83 -4.01 -22.42 2.62
N ALA A 84 -4.65 -22.00 3.71
CA ALA A 84 -5.98 -22.48 4.10
C ALA A 84 -7.05 -22.25 3.01
N ALA A 85 -6.93 -21.17 2.23
CA ALA A 85 -7.89 -20.86 1.16
C ALA A 85 -7.74 -21.75 -0.08
N CYS A 86 -6.55 -22.29 -0.32
CA CYS A 86 -6.27 -23.22 -1.42
C CYS A 86 -6.17 -24.68 -0.94
N ASN A 87 -6.22 -24.88 0.38
CA ASN A 87 -6.02 -26.15 1.07
C ASN A 87 -4.76 -26.91 0.61
N ARG A 88 -3.65 -26.19 0.42
CA ARG A 88 -2.37 -26.77 0.01
C ARG A 88 -1.18 -25.89 0.41
N ALA A 89 -0.03 -26.53 0.59
CA ALA A 89 1.26 -25.86 0.59
C ALA A 89 1.69 -25.56 -0.85
N GLY A 90 2.29 -24.40 -1.07
CA GLY A 90 2.71 -23.98 -2.39
C GLY A 90 3.67 -22.81 -2.33
N ARG A 91 3.97 -22.21 -3.49
CA ARG A 91 4.86 -21.06 -3.57
C ARG A 91 4.27 -19.88 -2.80
N ALA A 92 5.08 -19.29 -1.93
CA ALA A 92 4.78 -18.05 -1.22
C ALA A 92 5.79 -16.97 -1.63
N VAL A 93 5.33 -15.73 -1.73
CA VAL A 93 6.18 -14.56 -2.01
C VAL A 93 5.86 -13.44 -1.01
N PRO A 94 6.84 -12.61 -0.63
CA PRO A 94 6.58 -11.49 0.25
C PRO A 94 5.65 -10.47 -0.43
N ARG A 95 4.77 -9.86 0.35
CA ARG A 95 3.96 -8.70 -0.05
C ARG A 95 4.05 -7.63 1.02
N LEU A 96 4.33 -6.40 0.63
CA LEU A 96 4.40 -5.26 1.56
C LEU A 96 3.00 -4.94 2.11
N ASN A 97 2.95 -4.57 3.39
CA ASN A 97 1.78 -4.01 4.05
C ASN A 97 2.24 -2.92 5.01
N LEU A 98 2.28 -1.68 4.53
CA LEU A 98 2.84 -0.56 5.27
C LEU A 98 1.75 0.36 5.79
N ARG A 99 1.99 0.97 6.94
CA ARG A 99 1.23 2.13 7.41
C ARG A 99 2.10 3.36 7.18
N CYS A 100 1.81 4.09 6.10
CA CYS A 100 2.58 5.25 5.66
C CYS A 100 1.88 6.53 6.13
N LYS A 101 2.64 7.51 6.60
CA LYS A 101 2.18 8.86 6.85
C LYS A 101 2.56 9.73 5.65
N PHE A 102 1.57 10.27 4.97
CA PHE A 102 1.78 11.25 3.90
C PHE A 102 1.52 12.66 4.44
N SER A 103 2.30 13.64 4.00
CA SER A 103 2.17 15.04 4.41
C SER A 103 2.25 15.97 3.21
N ASP A 104 1.40 17.00 3.20
CA ASP A 104 1.46 18.13 2.29
C ASP A 104 1.54 19.45 3.09
N PHE A 105 1.28 20.57 2.43
CA PHE A 105 1.30 21.90 3.08
C PHE A 105 0.14 22.11 4.06
N GLY A 106 -0.95 21.35 3.94
CA GLY A 106 -2.18 21.55 4.69
C GLY A 106 -2.29 20.64 5.91
N ASP A 107 -1.87 19.37 5.79
CA ASP A 107 -1.97 18.40 6.88
C ASP A 107 -1.11 17.14 6.62
N SER A 108 -1.25 16.15 7.51
CA SER A 108 -0.69 14.83 7.39
C SER A 108 -1.70 13.74 7.74
N ALA A 109 -1.65 12.60 7.05
CA ALA A 109 -2.56 11.49 7.27
C ALA A 109 -1.84 10.14 7.21
N TRP A 110 -2.22 9.25 8.12
CA TRP A 110 -1.82 7.86 8.06
C TRP A 110 -2.70 7.08 7.09
N MET A 111 -2.09 6.31 6.19
CA MET A 111 -2.77 5.54 5.16
C MET A 111 -2.20 4.12 5.11
N THR A 112 -3.09 3.15 4.96
CA THR A 112 -2.70 1.76 4.72
C THR A 112 -2.23 1.66 3.27
N THR A 113 -1.05 1.09 3.04
CA THR A 113 -0.39 1.09 1.74
C THR A 113 0.01 -0.36 1.43
N PHE A 114 -0.74 -1.00 0.53
CA PHE A 114 -0.51 -2.40 0.16
C PHE A 114 0.57 -2.54 -0.92
N ASN A 115 1.03 -3.77 -1.10
CA ASN A 115 2.14 -4.17 -1.95
C ASN A 115 2.49 -3.25 -3.12
N GLU A 116 1.62 -3.12 -4.13
CA GLU A 116 1.93 -2.37 -5.35
C GLU A 116 2.20 -0.88 -5.07
N ALA A 117 1.39 -0.24 -4.22
CA ALA A 117 1.60 1.15 -3.85
C ALA A 117 2.82 1.31 -2.94
N ALA A 118 3.02 0.36 -2.01
CA ALA A 118 4.14 0.37 -1.07
C ALA A 118 5.49 0.23 -1.80
N GLN A 119 5.55 -0.64 -2.81
CA GLN A 119 6.76 -0.80 -3.63
C GLN A 119 7.12 0.49 -4.37
N ARG A 120 6.11 1.24 -4.86
CA ARG A 120 6.35 2.55 -5.49
C ARG A 120 6.76 3.63 -4.49
N VAL A 121 6.21 3.60 -3.28
CA VAL A 121 6.54 4.55 -2.20
C VAL A 121 7.97 4.34 -1.68
N LEU A 122 8.39 3.09 -1.53
CA LEU A 122 9.75 2.74 -1.09
C LEU A 122 10.74 2.67 -2.25
N ASP A 123 10.24 2.60 -3.48
CA ASP A 123 11.00 2.33 -4.70
C ASP A 123 11.95 1.13 -4.48
N ALA A 124 11.32 0.03 -4.05
CA ALA A 124 11.89 -1.27 -3.75
C ALA A 124 10.79 -2.33 -3.79
N SER A 125 11.09 -3.52 -4.30
CA SER A 125 10.20 -4.69 -4.27
C SER A 125 10.03 -5.26 -2.87
N ALA A 126 9.01 -6.10 -2.69
CA ALA A 126 8.81 -6.81 -1.42
C ALA A 126 9.94 -7.80 -1.15
N GLU A 127 10.47 -8.43 -2.20
CA GLU A 127 11.62 -9.34 -2.18
C GLU A 127 12.91 -8.61 -1.77
N GLU A 128 13.19 -7.45 -2.36
CA GLU A 128 14.34 -6.62 -1.95
C GLU A 128 14.22 -6.14 -0.50
N THR A 129 13.01 -5.77 -0.09
CA THR A 129 12.73 -5.36 1.30
C THR A 129 12.99 -6.51 2.28
N GLN A 130 12.50 -7.70 1.96
CA GLN A 130 12.74 -8.91 2.76
C GLN A 130 14.23 -9.29 2.78
N ALA A 131 14.91 -9.24 1.63
CA ALA A 131 16.33 -9.55 1.53
C ALA A 131 17.18 -8.56 2.33
N LEU A 132 16.84 -7.27 2.31
CA LEU A 132 17.52 -6.25 3.11
C LEU A 132 17.34 -6.48 4.61
N GLU A 133 16.14 -6.85 5.05
CA GLU A 133 15.86 -7.19 6.45
C GLU A 133 16.55 -8.49 6.91
N ALA A 134 16.72 -9.46 6.02
CA ALA A 134 17.41 -10.72 6.31
C ALA A 134 18.94 -10.61 6.22
N GLY A 135 19.46 -9.52 5.64
CA GLY A 135 20.88 -9.30 5.38
C GLY A 135 21.66 -8.65 6.53
N ALA A 136 22.85 -8.16 6.19
CA ALA A 136 23.72 -7.45 7.13
C ALA A 136 23.06 -6.15 7.63
N GLY A 137 22.96 -5.97 8.95
CA GLY A 137 22.29 -4.83 9.59
C GLY A 137 20.78 -5.00 9.79
N GLY A 138 20.19 -6.08 9.25
CA GLY A 138 18.84 -6.54 9.56
C GLY A 138 17.74 -5.47 9.47
N ARG A 139 16.85 -5.46 10.46
CA ARG A 139 15.76 -4.47 10.59
C ARG A 139 16.28 -3.02 10.56
N GLU A 140 17.43 -2.73 11.17
CA GLU A 140 17.95 -1.35 11.22
C GLU A 140 18.39 -0.84 9.85
N ALA A 141 19.01 -1.69 9.04
CA ALA A 141 19.37 -1.36 7.66
C ALA A 141 18.13 -1.06 6.82
N LEU A 142 17.06 -1.84 6.99
CA LEU A 142 15.78 -1.59 6.33
C LEU A 142 15.12 -0.29 6.83
N GLU A 143 15.08 -0.03 8.13
CA GLU A 143 14.55 1.23 8.64
C GLU A 143 15.34 2.44 8.13
N ALA A 144 16.67 2.32 8.03
CA ALA A 144 17.52 3.36 7.49
C ALA A 144 17.24 3.62 6.00
N SER A 145 17.05 2.58 5.19
CA SER A 145 16.71 2.74 3.77
C SER A 145 15.33 3.39 3.59
N ILE A 146 14.34 3.03 4.40
CA ILE A 146 13.02 3.65 4.42
C ILE A 146 13.12 5.13 4.80
N ARG A 147 13.89 5.47 5.84
CA ARG A 147 14.08 6.87 6.28
C ARG A 147 14.70 7.76 5.20
N ARG A 148 15.57 7.22 4.35
CA ARG A 148 16.13 7.98 3.20
C ARG A 148 15.07 8.41 2.19
N ARG A 149 13.93 7.72 2.13
CA ARG A 149 12.79 8.10 1.28
C ARG A 149 11.94 9.22 1.86
N TYR A 150 12.10 9.54 3.15
CA TYR A 150 11.26 10.55 3.79
C TYR A 150 11.54 11.93 3.20
N PHE A 151 10.46 12.61 2.79
CA PHE A 151 10.45 13.92 2.18
C PHE A 151 11.30 14.09 0.92
N GLN A 152 11.83 13.01 0.34
CA GLN A 152 12.75 13.07 -0.80
C GLN A 152 12.07 13.68 -2.04
N GLU A 153 10.97 13.06 -2.49
CA GLU A 153 10.24 13.49 -3.68
C GLU A 153 8.74 13.63 -3.41
N PRO A 154 8.05 14.58 -4.07
CA PRO A 154 6.60 14.61 -4.05
C PRO A 154 6.05 13.44 -4.89
N LEU A 155 5.03 12.79 -4.34
CA LEU A 155 4.29 11.70 -4.96
C LEU A 155 2.86 12.16 -5.20
N GLN A 156 2.33 11.85 -6.38
CA GLN A 156 0.89 11.83 -6.60
C GLN A 156 0.36 10.49 -6.07
N VAL A 157 -0.31 10.55 -4.92
CA VAL A 157 -0.92 9.38 -4.26
C VAL A 157 -2.41 9.32 -4.56
N THR A 158 -2.87 8.15 -5.01
CA THR A 158 -4.30 7.86 -5.15
C THR A 158 -4.77 7.20 -3.86
N VAL A 159 -5.74 7.81 -3.20
CA VAL A 159 -6.25 7.37 -1.89
C VAL A 159 -7.69 6.95 -2.04
N ARG A 160 -8.04 5.77 -1.55
CA ARG A 160 -9.42 5.31 -1.41
C ARG A 160 -9.85 5.44 0.04
N ALA A 161 -10.90 6.20 0.29
CA ALA A 161 -11.57 6.27 1.58
C ALA A 161 -12.86 5.44 1.55
N ARG A 162 -13.11 4.65 2.59
CA ARG A 162 -14.34 3.85 2.74
C ARG A 162 -14.67 3.65 4.22
N LEU A 163 -15.93 3.37 4.53
CA LEU A 163 -16.30 2.83 5.83
C LEU A 163 -15.88 1.36 5.92
N GLU A 164 -15.17 1.01 6.97
CA GLU A 164 -14.86 -0.37 7.34
C GLU A 164 -15.47 -0.68 8.71
N SER A 165 -16.06 -1.87 8.85
CA SER A 165 -16.44 -2.39 10.16
C SER A 165 -15.21 -3.01 10.81
N TYR A 166 -14.83 -2.49 11.97
CA TYR A 166 -13.76 -3.03 12.80
C TYR A 166 -14.30 -3.27 14.20
N ASN A 167 -14.32 -4.53 14.65
CA ASN A 167 -14.91 -4.95 15.92
C ASN A 167 -16.37 -4.46 16.13
N GLY A 168 -17.17 -4.42 15.06
CA GLY A 168 -18.56 -3.98 15.10
C GLY A 168 -18.76 -2.46 14.98
N GLU A 169 -17.69 -1.66 15.07
CA GLU A 169 -17.75 -0.22 14.87
C GLU A 169 -17.42 0.16 13.43
N LEU A 170 -18.24 1.03 12.84
CA LEU A 170 -17.92 1.65 11.55
C LEU A 170 -16.88 2.74 11.75
N ARG A 171 -15.76 2.64 11.04
CA ARG A 171 -14.70 3.65 11.06
C ARG A 171 -14.27 3.98 9.62
N SER A 172 -13.95 5.24 9.39
CA SER A 172 -13.36 5.67 8.12
C SER A 172 -11.96 5.05 7.98
N SER A 173 -11.69 4.47 6.81
CA SER A 173 -10.42 3.83 6.48
C SER A 173 -9.88 4.41 5.19
N THR A 174 -8.64 4.89 5.24
CA THR A 174 -7.92 5.47 4.10
C THR A 174 -6.80 4.54 3.65
N THR A 175 -6.87 4.14 2.39
CA THR A 175 -5.90 3.24 1.75
C THR A 175 -5.22 3.95 0.57
N CYS A 176 -3.90 4.02 0.55
CA CYS A 176 -3.14 4.40 -0.63
C CYS A 176 -3.16 3.23 -1.62
N VAL A 177 -3.85 3.42 -2.75
CA VAL A 177 -4.03 2.39 -3.79
C VAL A 177 -3.05 2.54 -4.94
N ASP A 178 -2.43 3.72 -5.08
CA ASP A 178 -1.37 3.99 -6.06
C ASP A 178 -0.51 5.17 -5.58
N ALA A 179 0.75 5.18 -5.97
CA ALA A 179 1.69 6.26 -5.72
C ALA A 179 2.63 6.39 -6.92
N ARG A 180 2.78 7.59 -7.46
CA ARG A 180 3.65 7.84 -8.63
C ARG A 180 4.46 9.12 -8.41
N PRO A 181 5.67 9.22 -8.97
CA PRO A 181 6.38 10.49 -9.05
C PRO A 181 5.48 11.55 -9.70
N VAL A 182 5.48 12.76 -9.16
CA VAL A 182 4.77 13.88 -9.79
C VAL A 182 5.48 14.22 -11.10
N ASN A 183 4.78 14.14 -12.22
CA ASN A 183 5.29 14.65 -13.48
C ASN A 183 5.32 16.18 -13.42
N ARG A 184 6.52 16.76 -13.40
CA ARG A 184 6.71 18.22 -13.41
C ARG A 184 6.72 18.82 -14.83
N GLY A 185 6.49 18.01 -15.86
CA GLY A 185 6.51 18.42 -17.26
C GLY A 185 5.16 18.93 -17.74
N ALA A 186 4.95 20.24 -17.65
CA ALA A 186 4.23 21.10 -18.61
C ALA A 186 4.14 22.53 -18.05
N HIS A 187 5.28 23.21 -17.91
CA HIS A 187 5.38 24.67 -17.89
C HIS A 187 6.60 25.07 -18.69
#